data_AF-A0A436GVY4-F1
#
_entry.id   AF-A0A436GVY4-F1
#
_cell.length_a   1.000
_cell.length_b   1.000
_cell.length_c   1.000
_cell.angle_alpha   90.00
_cell.angle_beta   90.00
_cell.angle_gamma   90.00
#
_symmetry.space_group_name_H-M   'P 1'
#
loop_
_entity.id
_entity.type
_entity.pdbx_description
1 polymer ?
#
loop_
_entity_poly.entity_id
_entity_poly.type
_entity_poly.pdbx_seq_one_letter_code
_entity_poly.pdbx_strand_id
1 'polypeptide(L)'
;MAEVIDGKSVAGDVVGSVKTLTAELVAKGQAKPGLAVVIVGEDPASQVYVASKSRTAKECGFHSVQHTLPAETSEPALLKIIGDLNADPAINGILVQLPLPAHIDAGKIIQTIAPEKDVDGFHFINVGKLGTGELETAFVPCTPAGSMLLIERVRGKDLSGLNAVVVGRSNIVGKPMANLLLAANCTVTIAHSRTRDLPALARTADILVAAVGRPEMIRG
;
A
#
# COMPACT_ATOMS: atom_id res chain seq x y z
N MET A 1 -30.67 -1.94 -4.96
CA MET A 1 -29.82 -2.58 -3.93
C MET A 1 -28.39 -2.45 -4.42
N ALA A 2 -27.43 -2.08 -3.57
CA ALA A 2 -26.04 -1.95 -3.99
C ALA A 2 -25.38 -3.34 -4.09
N GLU A 3 -24.52 -3.54 -5.09
CA GLU A 3 -23.63 -4.70 -5.14
C GLU A 3 -22.56 -4.57 -4.06
N VAL A 4 -22.31 -5.65 -3.32
CA VAL A 4 -21.26 -5.67 -2.29
C VAL A 4 -19.93 -5.99 -2.94
N ILE A 5 -18.95 -5.11 -2.76
CA ILE A 5 -17.57 -5.34 -3.19
C ILE A 5 -16.87 -6.22 -2.15
N ASP A 6 -16.82 -7.54 -2.39
CA ASP A 6 -16.19 -8.49 -1.47
C ASP A 6 -14.66 -8.46 -1.59
N GLY A 7 -14.03 -7.57 -0.82
CA GLY A 7 -12.58 -7.45 -0.76
C GLY A 7 -11.86 -8.69 -0.21
N LYS A 8 -12.54 -9.55 0.57
CA LYS A 8 -11.95 -10.79 1.08
C LYS A 8 -11.81 -11.82 -0.04
N SER A 9 -12.83 -11.93 -0.90
CA SER A 9 -12.75 -12.77 -2.11
C SER A 9 -11.63 -12.29 -3.03
N VAL A 10 -11.57 -11.00 -3.34
CA VAL A 10 -10.54 -10.44 -4.23
C VAL A 10 -9.13 -10.64 -3.67
N ALA A 11 -8.94 -10.45 -2.36
CA ALA A 11 -7.65 -10.74 -1.72
C ALA A 11 -7.26 -12.23 -1.82
N GLY A 12 -8.23 -13.15 -1.71
CA GLY A 12 -8.00 -14.58 -1.91
C GLY A 12 -7.49 -14.92 -3.31
N ASP A 13 -8.09 -14.31 -4.34
CA ASP A 13 -7.67 -14.49 -5.74
C ASP A 13 -6.23 -13.99 -5.98
N VAL A 14 -5.88 -12.84 -5.38
CA VAL A 14 -4.53 -12.28 -5.44
C VAL A 14 -3.52 -13.21 -4.77
N VAL A 15 -3.81 -13.68 -3.55
CA VAL A 15 -2.93 -14.62 -2.82
C VAL A 15 -2.74 -15.92 -3.59
N GLY A 16 -3.81 -16.48 -4.16
CA GLY A 16 -3.74 -17.69 -4.99
C GLY A 16 -2.86 -17.51 -6.23
N SER A 17 -2.96 -16.36 -6.89
CA SER A 17 -2.14 -16.01 -8.05
C SER A 17 -0.66 -15.89 -7.67
N VAL A 18 -0.35 -15.15 -6.60
CA VAL A 18 1.03 -14.97 -6.11
C VAL A 18 1.66 -16.29 -5.67
N LYS A 19 0.89 -17.16 -5.00
CA LYS A 19 1.34 -18.50 -4.62
C LYS A 19 1.71 -19.36 -5.83
N THR A 20 0.89 -19.31 -6.88
CA THR A 20 1.15 -20.03 -8.14
C THR A 20 2.43 -19.52 -8.80
N LEU A 21 2.56 -18.21 -8.96
CA LEU A 21 3.76 -17.59 -9.54
C LEU A 21 5.04 -17.91 -8.74
N THR A 22 4.94 -17.93 -7.41
CA THR A 22 6.07 -18.28 -6.54
C THR A 22 6.48 -19.74 -6.72
N ALA A 23 5.52 -20.66 -6.80
CA ALA A 23 5.80 -22.07 -7.05
C ALA A 23 6.47 -22.28 -8.42
N GLU A 24 6.02 -21.57 -9.45
CA GLU A 24 6.63 -21.61 -10.79
C GLU A 24 8.07 -21.08 -10.80
N LEU A 25 8.34 -19.96 -10.10
CA LEU A 25 9.69 -19.41 -9.97
C LEU A 25 10.64 -20.41 -9.32
N VAL A 26 10.22 -21.00 -8.20
CA VAL A 26 11.00 -22.01 -7.47
C VAL A 26 11.21 -23.26 -8.32
N ALA A 27 10.20 -23.72 -9.05
CA ALA A 27 10.32 -24.87 -9.96
C ALA A 27 11.32 -24.62 -11.10
N LYS A 28 11.50 -23.36 -11.52
CA LYS A 28 12.53 -22.93 -12.49
C LYS A 28 13.92 -22.75 -11.87
N GLY A 29 14.12 -23.12 -10.60
CA GLY A 29 15.39 -23.03 -9.88
C GLY A 29 15.72 -21.63 -9.36
N GLN A 30 14.77 -20.68 -9.38
CA GLN A 30 14.96 -19.35 -8.80
C GLN A 30 14.80 -19.39 -7.27
N ALA A 31 15.43 -18.44 -6.58
CA ALA A 31 15.26 -18.26 -5.15
C ALA A 31 13.81 -17.86 -4.81
N LYS A 32 13.36 -18.19 -3.60
CA LYS A 32 12.07 -17.73 -3.07
C LYS A 32 12.12 -16.20 -2.93
N PRO A 33 11.06 -15.47 -3.30
CA PRO A 33 10.96 -14.05 -3.02
C PRO A 33 11.11 -13.78 -1.52
N GLY A 34 11.94 -12.81 -1.17
CA GLY A 34 12.21 -12.40 0.20
C GLY A 34 11.40 -11.20 0.63
N LEU A 35 10.76 -11.28 1.80
CA LEU A 35 10.05 -10.17 2.42
C LEU A 35 10.49 -9.99 3.88
N ALA A 36 11.07 -8.83 4.19
CA ALA A 36 11.39 -8.41 5.54
C ALA A 36 10.31 -7.49 6.10
N VAL A 37 9.85 -7.76 7.32
CA VAL A 37 8.90 -6.92 8.05
C VAL A 37 9.55 -6.44 9.33
N VAL A 38 9.56 -5.12 9.55
CA VAL A 38 10.14 -4.47 10.72
C VAL A 38 9.02 -3.80 11.52
N ILE A 39 8.94 -4.11 12.81
CA ILE A 39 8.02 -3.49 13.76
C ILE A 39 8.81 -2.96 14.95
N VAL A 40 8.46 -1.75 15.40
CA VAL A 40 9.08 -1.09 16.55
C VAL A 40 8.00 -0.78 17.57
N GLY A 41 8.15 -1.33 18.78
CA GLY A 41 7.18 -1.21 19.87
C GLY A 41 6.09 -2.28 19.85
N GLU A 42 5.09 -2.08 20.72
CA GLU A 42 4.13 -3.12 21.11
C GLU A 42 2.67 -2.74 20.81
N ASP A 43 2.43 -1.82 19.88
CA ASP A 43 1.07 -1.44 19.51
C ASP A 43 0.26 -2.68 19.07
N PRO A 44 -0.82 -3.05 19.79
CA PRO A 44 -1.54 -4.30 19.53
C PRO A 44 -2.13 -4.38 18.13
N ALA A 45 -2.59 -3.25 17.56
CA ALA A 45 -3.10 -3.21 16.20
C ALA A 45 -1.99 -3.54 15.19
N SER A 46 -0.81 -2.96 15.37
CA SER A 46 0.38 -3.21 14.55
C SER A 46 0.81 -4.68 14.59
N GLN A 47 0.76 -5.32 15.76
CA GLN A 47 1.09 -6.76 15.89
C GLN A 47 0.14 -7.65 15.09
N VAL A 48 -1.17 -7.37 15.12
CA VAL A 48 -2.16 -8.12 14.32
C VAL A 48 -1.89 -7.94 12.81
N TYR A 49 -1.61 -6.71 12.37
CA TYR A 49 -1.30 -6.44 10.97
C TYR A 49 -0.03 -7.17 10.51
N VAL A 50 1.04 -7.12 11.29
CA VAL A 50 2.30 -7.80 10.97
C VAL A 50 2.14 -9.32 10.97
N ALA A 51 1.44 -9.88 11.96
CA ALA A 51 1.16 -11.32 12.00
C ALA A 51 0.40 -11.79 10.75
N SER A 52 -0.57 -10.99 10.29
CA SER A 52 -1.31 -11.27 9.05
C SER A 52 -0.38 -11.24 7.83
N LYS A 53 0.46 -10.20 7.68
CA LYS A 53 1.43 -10.07 6.58
C LYS A 53 2.42 -11.25 6.56
N SER A 54 3.00 -11.59 7.71
CA SER A 54 3.93 -12.72 7.86
C SER A 54 3.26 -14.06 7.52
N ARG A 55 2.00 -14.25 7.92
CA ARG A 55 1.23 -15.46 7.57
C ARG A 55 0.98 -15.55 6.06
N THR A 56 0.50 -14.47 5.44
CA THR A 56 0.23 -14.43 4.00
C THR A 56 1.51 -14.62 3.18
N ALA A 57 2.63 -14.03 3.59
CA ALA A 57 3.93 -14.24 2.93
C ALA A 57 4.34 -15.72 2.95
N LYS A 58 4.18 -16.40 4.11
CA LYS A 58 4.43 -17.84 4.23
C LYS A 58 3.48 -18.67 3.37
N GLU A 59 2.20 -18.30 3.31
CA GLU A 59 1.19 -18.95 2.46
C GLU A 59 1.53 -18.85 0.98
N CYS A 60 2.07 -17.71 0.54
CA CYS A 60 2.59 -17.50 -0.81
C CYS A 60 3.91 -18.24 -1.09
N GLY A 61 4.55 -18.81 -0.07
CA GLY A 61 5.83 -19.53 -0.21
C GLY A 61 7.07 -18.65 -0.17
N PHE A 62 6.97 -17.41 0.34
CA PHE A 62 8.08 -16.47 0.43
C PHE A 62 9.10 -16.86 1.52
N HIS A 63 10.33 -16.40 1.35
CA HIS A 63 11.28 -16.27 2.45
C HIS A 63 10.89 -15.05 3.28
N SER A 64 10.33 -15.25 4.48
CA SER A 64 9.84 -14.16 5.33
C SER A 64 10.72 -13.99 6.55
N VAL A 65 11.20 -12.76 6.77
CA VAL A 65 11.99 -12.35 7.93
C VAL A 65 11.21 -11.29 8.70
N GLN A 66 11.16 -11.41 10.02
CA GLN A 66 10.49 -10.43 10.88
C GLN A 66 11.46 -9.91 11.94
N HIS A 67 11.60 -8.59 12.02
CA HIS A 67 12.33 -7.89 13.07
C HIS A 67 11.32 -7.25 14.02
N THR A 68 11.28 -7.73 15.26
CA THR A 68 10.47 -7.14 16.34
C THR A 68 11.40 -6.42 17.29
N LEU A 69 11.27 -5.09 17.35
CA LEU A 69 12.19 -4.20 18.05
C LEU A 69 11.45 -3.51 19.21
N PRO A 70 12.11 -3.29 20.36
CA PRO A 70 11.50 -2.59 21.49
C PRO A 70 11.18 -1.14 21.15
N ALA A 71 10.21 -0.53 21.84
CA ALA A 71 9.79 0.85 21.59
C ALA A 71 10.95 1.85 21.78
N GLU A 72 11.92 1.52 22.63
CA GLU A 72 13.09 2.32 22.99
C GLU A 72 14.19 2.27 21.92
N THR A 73 14.01 1.50 20.84
CA THR A 73 14.96 1.40 19.74
C THR A 73 15.31 2.79 19.21
N SER A 74 16.60 3.09 19.10
CA SER A 74 17.05 4.37 18.57
C SER A 74 16.92 4.43 17.05
N GLU A 75 16.71 5.63 16.51
CA GLU A 75 16.66 5.84 15.06
C GLU A 75 17.94 5.32 14.35
N PRO A 76 19.18 5.56 14.84
CA PRO A 76 20.38 5.00 14.20
C PRO A 76 20.40 3.46 14.18
N ALA A 77 19.89 2.81 15.22
CA ALA A 77 19.82 1.35 15.25
C ALA A 77 18.83 0.82 14.19
N LEU A 78 17.66 1.46 14.06
CA LEU A 78 16.69 1.11 13.04
C LEU A 78 17.23 1.36 11.62
N LEU A 79 17.88 2.51 11.39
CA LEU A 79 18.53 2.82 10.10
C LEU A 79 19.56 1.77 9.72
N LYS A 80 20.35 1.27 10.68
CA LYS A 80 21.30 0.19 10.43
C LYS A 80 20.60 -1.08 9.95
N ILE A 81 19.50 -1.47 10.61
CA ILE A 81 18.71 -2.65 10.20
C ILE A 81 18.19 -2.50 8.78
N ILE A 82 17.63 -1.33 8.43
CA ILE A 82 17.17 -1.07 7.06
C ILE A 82 18.34 -1.13 6.06
N GLY A 83 19.50 -0.58 6.42
CA GLY A 83 20.72 -0.67 5.61
C GLY A 83 21.17 -2.11 5.37
N ASP A 84 21.18 -2.94 6.41
CA ASP A 84 21.53 -4.37 6.30
C ASP A 84 20.54 -5.11 5.37
N LEU A 85 19.23 -4.84 5.51
CA LEU A 85 18.18 -5.43 4.65
C LEU A 85 18.25 -4.96 3.19
N ASN A 86 18.63 -3.71 2.95
CA ASN A 86 18.89 -3.21 1.61
C ASN A 86 20.04 -3.97 0.94
N ALA A 87 21.10 -4.27 1.69
CA ALA A 87 22.26 -4.99 1.18
C ALA A 87 22.02 -6.50 1.01
N ASP A 88 21.02 -7.07 1.67
CA ASP A 88 20.74 -8.50 1.63
C ASP A 88 20.11 -8.94 0.28
N PRO A 89 20.79 -9.74 -0.56
CA PRO A 89 20.24 -10.21 -1.83
C PRO A 89 19.09 -11.21 -1.67
N ALA A 90 18.92 -11.80 -0.47
CA ALA A 90 17.79 -12.68 -0.18
C ALA A 90 16.50 -11.91 0.12
N ILE A 91 16.55 -10.58 0.28
CA ILE A 91 15.40 -9.72 0.56
C ILE A 91 15.05 -8.89 -0.67
N ASN A 92 13.83 -9.06 -1.18
CA ASN A 92 13.30 -8.31 -2.33
C ASN A 92 12.33 -7.20 -1.92
N GLY A 93 11.74 -7.29 -0.72
CA GLY A 93 10.83 -6.28 -0.20
C GLY A 93 11.04 -6.01 1.27
N ILE A 94 10.92 -4.75 1.67
CA ILE A 94 11.04 -4.30 3.06
C ILE A 94 9.76 -3.54 3.43
N LEU A 95 9.16 -3.91 4.55
CA LEU A 95 8.02 -3.23 5.13
C LEU A 95 8.36 -2.76 6.53
N VAL A 96 8.23 -1.46 6.78
CA VAL A 96 8.29 -0.89 8.13
C VAL A 96 6.87 -0.57 8.58
N GLN A 97 6.43 -1.21 9.66
CA GLN A 97 5.09 -1.00 10.20
C GLN A 97 5.00 0.37 10.87
N LEU A 98 3.99 1.16 10.47
CA LEU A 98 3.66 2.47 11.05
C LEU A 98 2.46 2.35 12.01
N PRO A 99 2.32 3.27 13.00
CA PRO A 99 3.24 4.37 13.32
C PRO A 99 4.51 3.89 14.02
N LEU A 100 5.62 4.60 13.82
CA LEU A 100 6.84 4.43 14.61
C LEU A 100 6.77 5.24 15.91
N PRO A 101 7.56 4.90 16.95
CA PRO A 101 7.71 5.73 18.13
C PRO A 101 8.07 7.18 17.80
N ALA A 102 7.59 8.12 18.62
CA ALA A 102 7.65 9.56 18.33
C ALA A 102 9.08 10.13 18.21
N HIS A 103 10.10 9.46 18.78
CA HIS A 103 11.51 9.87 18.68
C HIS A 103 12.20 9.40 17.39
N ILE A 104 11.50 8.69 16.50
CA ILE A 104 12.02 8.21 15.22
C ILE A 104 11.34 8.98 14.08
N ASP A 105 12.13 9.55 13.17
CA ASP A 105 11.60 10.14 11.95
C ASP A 105 11.19 9.05 10.96
N ALA A 106 9.88 8.75 10.90
CA ALA A 106 9.34 7.77 9.97
C ALA A 106 9.62 8.10 8.50
N GLY A 107 9.65 9.39 8.14
CA GLY A 107 10.00 9.81 6.78
C GLY A 107 11.42 9.39 6.42
N LYS A 108 12.37 9.66 7.31
CA LYS A 108 13.77 9.26 7.13
C LYS A 108 13.94 7.74 7.02
N ILE A 109 13.22 6.97 7.84
CA ILE A 109 13.25 5.50 7.75
C ILE A 109 12.72 5.01 6.40
N ILE A 110 11.56 5.51 5.96
CA ILE A 110 10.95 5.14 4.68
C ILE A 110 11.89 5.48 3.52
N GLN A 111 12.48 6.68 3.53
CA GLN A 111 13.41 7.11 2.48
C GLN A 111 14.79 6.41 2.55
N THR A 112 15.05 5.59 3.57
CA THR A 112 16.25 4.76 3.64
C THR A 112 16.03 3.40 2.95
N ILE A 113 14.79 2.94 2.80
CA ILE A 113 14.49 1.71 2.05
C ILE A 113 14.87 1.93 0.59
N ALA A 114 15.60 0.99 -0.02
CA ALA A 114 15.93 1.06 -1.44
C ALA A 114 14.62 1.10 -2.27
N PRO A 115 14.46 2.01 -3.26
CA PRO A 115 13.22 2.14 -4.02
C PRO A 115 12.71 0.84 -4.63
N GLU A 116 13.63 -0.01 -5.10
CA GLU A 116 13.37 -1.33 -5.67
C GLU A 116 12.97 -2.40 -4.64
N LYS A 117 13.09 -2.10 -3.34
CA LYS A 117 12.63 -2.95 -2.23
C LYS A 117 11.48 -2.31 -1.44
N ASP A 118 11.05 -1.11 -1.79
CA ASP A 118 9.93 -0.40 -1.15
C ASP A 118 8.59 -0.94 -1.65
N VAL A 119 8.25 -2.15 -1.22
CA VAL A 119 7.02 -2.83 -1.64
C VAL A 119 5.74 -2.22 -1.02
N ASP A 120 5.86 -1.21 -0.14
CA ASP A 120 4.74 -0.40 0.34
C ASP A 120 4.52 0.89 -0.47
N GLY A 121 5.48 1.25 -1.36
CA GLY A 121 5.35 2.32 -2.33
C GLY A 121 5.44 3.75 -1.77
N PHE A 122 6.08 3.95 -0.61
CA PHE A 122 6.16 5.26 0.06
C PHE A 122 7.49 5.99 -0.15
N HIS A 123 8.47 5.37 -0.79
CA HIS A 123 9.72 6.00 -1.18
C HIS A 123 9.44 7.09 -2.22
N PHE A 124 10.07 8.26 -2.10
CA PHE A 124 9.77 9.42 -2.95
C PHE A 124 10.06 9.16 -4.43
N ILE A 125 11.03 8.30 -4.75
CA ILE A 125 11.26 7.83 -6.12
C ILE A 125 10.02 7.10 -6.66
N ASN A 126 9.43 6.17 -5.92
CA ASN A 126 8.24 5.45 -6.34
C ASN A 126 7.00 6.36 -6.42
N VAL A 127 6.85 7.28 -5.46
CA VAL A 127 5.81 8.32 -5.49
C VAL A 127 5.97 9.23 -6.71
N GLY A 128 7.22 9.60 -7.04
CA GLY A 128 7.57 10.41 -8.20
C GLY A 128 7.22 9.70 -9.51
N LYS A 129 7.64 8.44 -9.66
CA LYS A 129 7.29 7.59 -10.81
C LYS A 129 5.78 7.46 -10.99
N LEU A 130 5.04 7.20 -9.92
CA LEU A 130 3.56 7.19 -9.94
C LEU A 130 3.01 8.56 -10.40
N GLY A 131 3.56 9.66 -9.90
CA GLY A 131 3.15 11.01 -10.27
C GLY A 131 3.42 11.35 -11.74
N THR A 132 4.45 10.79 -12.35
CA THR A 132 4.77 10.97 -13.78
C THR A 132 4.11 9.93 -14.69
N GLY A 133 3.39 8.96 -14.12
CA GLY A 133 2.75 7.88 -14.88
C GLY A 133 3.66 6.69 -15.23
N GLU A 134 4.87 6.62 -14.68
CA GLU A 134 5.81 5.51 -14.87
C GLU A 134 5.43 4.29 -14.00
N LEU A 135 4.25 3.73 -14.23
CA LEU A 135 3.67 2.68 -13.40
C LEU A 135 4.40 1.33 -13.50
N GLU A 136 5.06 1.04 -14.63
CA GLU A 136 5.69 -0.25 -14.88
C GLU A 136 6.87 -0.55 -13.94
N THR A 137 7.55 0.50 -13.46
CA THR A 137 8.73 0.37 -12.61
C THR A 137 8.51 0.93 -11.20
N ALA A 138 7.30 1.38 -10.89
CA ALA A 138 6.94 1.96 -9.60
C ALA A 138 6.30 0.91 -8.69
N PHE A 139 6.79 0.80 -7.46
CA PHE A 139 5.95 0.25 -6.40
C PHE A 139 4.91 1.29 -6.00
N VAL A 140 3.64 0.97 -6.22
CA VAL A 140 2.53 1.87 -5.88
C VAL A 140 2.01 1.56 -4.47
N PRO A 141 1.53 2.57 -3.72
CA PRO A 141 0.96 2.35 -2.40
C PRO A 141 -0.10 1.24 -2.35
N CYS A 142 0.07 0.29 -1.42
CA CYS A 142 -0.73 -0.93 -1.37
C CYS A 142 -2.24 -0.68 -1.25
N THR A 143 -2.67 0.26 -0.41
CA THR A 143 -4.10 0.54 -0.20
C THR A 143 -4.77 1.11 -1.46
N PRO A 144 -4.22 2.14 -2.12
CA PRO A 144 -4.68 2.57 -3.43
C PRO A 144 -4.67 1.47 -4.49
N ALA A 145 -3.59 0.68 -4.59
CA ALA A 145 -3.47 -0.40 -5.56
C ALA A 145 -4.56 -1.48 -5.37
N GLY A 146 -4.77 -1.92 -4.13
CA GLY A 146 -5.86 -2.83 -3.79
C GLY A 146 -7.22 -2.21 -4.09
N SER A 147 -7.41 -0.92 -3.85
CA SER A 147 -8.67 -0.23 -4.17
C SER A 147 -8.94 -0.18 -5.68
N MET A 148 -7.90 -0.02 -6.52
CA MET A 148 -8.05 -0.14 -7.97
C MET A 148 -8.55 -1.52 -8.38
N LEU A 149 -7.99 -2.60 -7.84
CA LEU A 149 -8.46 -3.97 -8.11
C LEU A 149 -9.95 -4.14 -7.76
N LEU A 150 -10.38 -3.56 -6.64
CA LEU A 150 -11.78 -3.59 -6.21
C LEU A 150 -12.70 -2.78 -7.14
N ILE A 151 -12.25 -1.62 -7.60
CA ILE A 151 -12.99 -0.77 -8.55
C ILE A 151 -13.12 -1.50 -9.89
N GLU A 152 -12.01 -2.04 -10.41
CA GLU A 152 -11.97 -2.75 -11.68
C GLU A 152 -12.83 -4.03 -11.67
N ARG A 153 -12.96 -4.68 -10.51
CA ARG A 153 -13.84 -5.84 -10.34
C ARG A 153 -15.30 -5.53 -10.66
N VAL A 154 -15.75 -4.33 -10.34
CA VAL A 154 -17.15 -3.90 -10.51
C VAL A 154 -17.36 -3.12 -11.80
N ARG A 155 -16.40 -2.25 -12.15
CA ARG A 155 -16.51 -1.32 -13.29
C ARG A 155 -15.87 -1.84 -14.57
N GLY A 156 -15.06 -2.89 -14.50
CA GLY A 156 -14.18 -3.32 -15.58
C GLY A 156 -12.86 -2.54 -15.60
N LYS A 157 -11.96 -2.94 -16.52
CA LYS A 157 -10.62 -2.33 -16.64
C LYS A 157 -10.61 -0.96 -17.31
N ASP A 158 -11.63 -0.65 -18.12
CA ASP A 158 -11.75 0.66 -18.76
C ASP A 158 -12.53 1.61 -17.85
N LEU A 159 -11.81 2.51 -17.19
CA LEU A 159 -12.37 3.54 -16.33
C LEU A 159 -12.40 4.92 -17.03
N SER A 160 -12.13 4.94 -18.34
CA SER A 160 -11.96 6.18 -19.09
C SER A 160 -13.19 7.07 -19.04
N GLY A 161 -12.99 8.35 -18.70
CA GLY A 161 -14.04 9.36 -18.65
C GLY A 161 -14.93 9.32 -17.41
N LEU A 162 -14.81 8.33 -16.53
CA LEU A 162 -15.55 8.31 -15.26
C LEU A 162 -15.09 9.46 -14.35
N ASN A 163 -16.04 10.08 -13.66
CA ASN A 163 -15.76 11.10 -12.65
C ASN A 163 -15.47 10.46 -11.30
N ALA A 164 -14.21 10.49 -10.88
CA ALA A 164 -13.77 9.93 -9.61
C ALA A 164 -13.51 11.04 -8.58
N VAL A 165 -14.14 10.94 -7.41
CA VAL A 165 -13.94 11.85 -6.28
C VAL A 165 -13.22 11.13 -5.16
N VAL A 166 -12.02 11.59 -4.82
CA VAL A 166 -11.24 11.09 -3.69
C VAL A 166 -11.37 12.07 -2.54
N VAL A 167 -12.02 11.67 -1.45
CA VAL A 167 -12.15 12.48 -0.24
C VAL A 167 -11.02 12.10 0.73
N GLY A 168 -10.02 12.96 0.82
CA GLY A 168 -8.79 12.72 1.57
C GLY A 168 -7.57 12.94 0.70
N ARG A 169 -6.52 13.55 1.28
CA ARG A 169 -5.29 13.91 0.55
C ARG A 169 -4.01 13.50 1.29
N SER A 170 -4.09 12.42 2.05
CA SER A 170 -2.92 11.85 2.72
C SER A 170 -1.89 11.40 1.68
N ASN A 171 -0.61 11.41 2.08
CA ASN A 171 0.49 10.98 1.20
C ASN A 171 0.44 9.48 0.91
N ILE A 172 -0.17 8.68 1.81
CA ILE A 172 -0.18 7.22 1.73
C ILE A 172 -1.45 6.62 1.08
N VAL A 173 -2.54 7.39 0.97
CA VAL A 173 -3.80 6.91 0.37
C VAL A 173 -4.37 7.92 -0.61
N GLY A 174 -4.75 9.11 -0.16
CA GLY A 174 -5.55 10.03 -0.98
C GLY A 174 -4.87 10.50 -2.27
N LYS A 175 -3.64 11.01 -2.16
CA LYS A 175 -2.86 11.45 -3.34
C LYS A 175 -2.52 10.29 -4.30
N PRO A 176 -1.96 9.16 -3.84
CA PRO A 176 -1.65 8.05 -4.75
C PRO A 176 -2.92 7.44 -5.38
N MET A 177 -4.04 7.36 -4.66
CA MET A 177 -5.32 6.93 -5.24
C MET A 177 -5.76 7.83 -6.39
N ALA A 178 -5.65 9.15 -6.22
CA ALA A 178 -5.97 10.11 -7.27
C ALA A 178 -5.08 9.93 -8.51
N ASN A 179 -3.78 9.71 -8.32
CA ASN A 179 -2.85 9.47 -9.42
C ASN A 179 -3.15 8.15 -10.16
N LEU A 180 -3.49 7.08 -9.44
CA LEU A 180 -3.86 5.80 -10.06
C LEU A 180 -5.16 5.91 -10.87
N LEU A 181 -6.18 6.59 -10.33
CA LEU A 181 -7.42 6.84 -11.07
C LEU A 181 -7.17 7.71 -12.31
N LEU A 182 -6.31 8.72 -12.18
CA LEU A 182 -5.93 9.57 -13.32
C LEU A 182 -5.19 8.76 -14.39
N ALA A 183 -4.27 7.88 -14.00
CA ALA A 183 -3.57 6.98 -14.92
C ALA A 183 -4.52 5.97 -15.58
N ALA A 184 -5.64 5.64 -14.93
CA ALA A 184 -6.74 4.86 -15.51
C ALA A 184 -7.74 5.70 -16.33
N ASN A 185 -7.37 6.92 -16.72
CA ASN A 185 -8.15 7.86 -17.54
C ASN A 185 -9.45 8.40 -16.91
N CYS A 186 -9.60 8.33 -15.59
CA CYS A 186 -10.69 9.02 -14.90
C CYS A 186 -10.49 10.55 -14.93
N THR A 187 -11.58 11.31 -14.92
CA THR A 187 -11.55 12.70 -14.45
C THR A 187 -11.53 12.67 -12.92
N VAL A 188 -10.50 13.22 -12.29
CA VAL A 188 -10.30 13.06 -10.84
C VAL A 188 -10.44 14.39 -10.09
N THR A 189 -11.28 14.41 -9.05
CA THR A 189 -11.34 15.52 -8.09
C THR A 189 -10.86 15.07 -6.71
N ILE A 190 -9.94 15.81 -6.11
CA ILE A 190 -9.48 15.58 -4.74
C ILE A 190 -10.19 16.53 -3.79
N ALA A 191 -11.00 15.98 -2.89
CA ALA A 191 -11.67 16.72 -1.83
C ALA A 191 -10.97 16.55 -0.47
N HIS A 192 -11.15 17.50 0.44
CA HIS A 192 -10.52 17.48 1.77
C HIS A 192 -11.29 18.36 2.76
N SER A 193 -10.77 18.50 3.98
CA SER A 193 -11.37 19.27 5.09
C SER A 193 -11.61 20.76 4.82
N ARG A 194 -11.21 21.29 3.67
CA ARG A 194 -11.42 22.69 3.25
C ARG A 194 -12.27 22.80 1.97
N THR A 195 -12.80 21.69 1.47
CA THR A 195 -13.77 21.69 0.37
C THR A 195 -15.07 22.32 0.86
N ARG A 196 -15.58 23.34 0.15
CA ARG A 196 -16.73 24.15 0.60
C ARG A 196 -18.04 23.35 0.64
N ASP A 197 -18.38 22.66 -0.44
CA ASP A 197 -19.59 21.84 -0.55
C ASP A 197 -19.21 20.41 -0.91
N LEU A 198 -18.71 19.70 0.11
CA LEU A 198 -18.32 18.30 -0.04
C LEU A 198 -19.50 17.39 -0.43
N PRO A 199 -20.71 17.53 0.13
CA PRO A 199 -21.86 16.72 -0.29
C PRO A 199 -22.22 16.90 -1.76
N ALA A 200 -22.30 18.13 -2.27
CA ALA A 200 -22.61 18.36 -3.68
C ALA A 200 -21.55 17.74 -4.59
N LEU A 201 -20.27 17.88 -4.23
CA LEU A 201 -19.17 17.27 -4.99
C LEU A 201 -19.23 15.74 -4.94
N ALA A 202 -19.50 15.12 -3.78
CA ALA A 202 -19.58 13.67 -3.68
C ALA A 202 -20.72 13.07 -4.52
N ARG A 203 -21.82 13.81 -4.71
CA ARG A 203 -22.96 13.38 -5.55
C ARG A 203 -22.65 13.35 -7.05
N THR A 204 -21.56 13.96 -7.50
CA THR A 204 -21.16 13.90 -8.93
C THR A 204 -20.33 12.68 -9.27
N ALA A 205 -19.90 11.91 -8.27
CA ALA A 205 -18.93 10.84 -8.43
C ALA A 205 -19.56 9.57 -9.02
N ASP A 206 -19.00 9.09 -10.13
CA ASP A 206 -19.18 7.70 -10.58
C ASP A 206 -18.40 6.73 -9.68
N ILE A 207 -17.25 7.20 -9.16
CA ILE A 207 -16.40 6.48 -8.22
C ILE A 207 -16.10 7.40 -7.03
N LEU A 208 -16.56 7.05 -5.83
CA LEU A 208 -16.28 7.81 -4.61
C LEU A 208 -15.34 7.02 -3.68
N VAL A 209 -14.14 7.54 -3.43
CA VAL A 209 -13.18 6.95 -2.48
C VAL A 209 -13.11 7.81 -1.21
N ALA A 210 -13.54 7.27 -0.07
CA ALA A 210 -13.50 7.94 1.21
C ALA A 210 -12.27 7.52 2.04
N ALA A 211 -11.27 8.40 2.14
CA ALA A 211 -9.98 8.17 2.79
C ALA A 211 -9.68 9.22 3.88
N VAL A 212 -10.64 9.42 4.80
CA VAL A 212 -10.65 10.51 5.78
C VAL A 212 -10.33 10.10 7.23
N GLY A 213 -10.31 8.80 7.54
CA GLY A 213 -10.02 8.31 8.89
C GLY A 213 -11.02 8.76 9.97
N ARG A 214 -12.27 9.05 9.57
CA ARG A 214 -13.35 9.48 10.47
C ARG A 214 -14.60 8.66 10.20
N PRO A 215 -15.13 7.94 11.20
CA PRO A 215 -16.36 7.16 11.05
C PRO A 215 -17.51 8.03 10.51
N GLU A 216 -18.26 7.49 9.56
CA GLU A 216 -19.53 8.07 9.04
C GLU A 216 -19.45 9.54 8.58
N MET A 217 -18.26 10.01 8.18
CA MET A 217 -18.07 11.38 7.71
C MET A 217 -18.78 11.63 6.36
N ILE A 218 -18.81 10.62 5.49
CA ILE A 218 -19.56 10.66 4.24
C ILE A 218 -20.94 10.04 4.49
N ARG A 219 -21.99 10.77 4.13
CA ARG A 219 -23.39 10.38 4.32
C ARG A 219 -24.11 10.42 2.97
N GLY A 220 -25.10 9.54 2.78
CA GLY A 220 -25.96 9.49 1.58
C GLY A 220 -26.96 10.64 1.50
#